data_AF-A0AAW5EX34-F1
#
_entry.id   AF-A0AAW5EX34-F1
#
_cell.length_a   1.000
_cell.length_b   1.000
_cell.length_c   1.000
_cell.angle_alpha   90.00
_cell.angle_beta   90.00
_cell.angle_gamma   90.00
#
_symmetry.space_group_name_H-M   'P 1'
#
loop_
_entity.id
_entity.type
_entity.pdbx_description
1 polymer ?
#
loop_
_entity_poly.entity_id
_entity_poly.type
_entity_poly.pdbx_seq_one_letter_code
_entity_poly.pdbx_strand_id
1 'polypeptide(L)'
;AVTGTFMCTCVLAMVVFRRLYHWSRPAAIATFGGFFLLDTTFFASNALKIPQGGWVPVLLGIVLTLMMTTWKKGRQLIMNRQKQDSMPMNSFLARLPQSRIIRVPGTAVYMTGNPDFVPACLLHNLKHNKVLHDHV
;
A
#
# COMPACT_ATOMS: atom_id res chain seq x y z
N ALA A 1 19.43 -11.79 8.94
CA ALA A 1 18.23 -12.01 8.11
C ALA A 1 17.59 -13.36 8.41
N VAL A 2 18.31 -14.47 8.20
CA VAL A 2 17.77 -15.84 8.33
C VAL A 2 17.39 -16.24 9.77
N THR A 3 18.21 -15.91 10.77
CA THR A 3 17.90 -16.20 12.18
C THR A 3 16.68 -15.42 12.71
N GLY A 4 16.51 -14.18 12.26
CA GLY A 4 15.34 -13.36 12.62
C GLY A 4 14.04 -13.91 12.04
N THR A 5 14.06 -14.41 10.80
CA THR A 5 12.88 -15.06 10.20
C THR A 5 12.49 -16.34 10.92
N PHE A 6 13.45 -17.14 11.38
CA PHE A 6 13.16 -18.34 12.18
C PHE A 6 12.52 -17.99 13.53
N MET A 7 13.06 -16.97 14.22
CA MET A 7 12.49 -16.49 15.48
C MET A 7 11.04 -16.01 15.32
N CYS A 8 10.74 -15.21 14.27
CA CYS A 8 9.38 -14.77 13.95
C CYS A 8 8.45 -15.96 13.65
N THR A 9 8.94 -16.95 12.92
CA THR A 9 8.17 -18.15 12.56
C THR A 9 7.87 -19.00 13.79
N CYS A 10 8.81 -19.18 14.71
CA CYS A 10 8.60 -19.88 15.98
C CYS A 10 7.52 -19.20 16.82
N VAL A 11 7.51 -17.87 16.91
CA VAL A 11 6.46 -17.11 17.62
C VAL A 11 5.11 -17.26 16.93
N LEU A 12 5.06 -17.12 15.60
CA LEU A 12 3.82 -17.30 14.83
C LEU A 12 3.27 -18.72 14.97
N ALA A 13 4.12 -19.73 14.87
CA ALA A 13 3.73 -21.13 15.07
C ALA A 13 3.15 -21.33 16.46
N MET A 14 3.81 -20.85 17.53
CA MET A 14 3.27 -20.93 18.88
C MET A 14 1.88 -20.27 19.00
N VAL A 15 1.67 -19.12 18.36
CA VAL A 15 0.37 -18.43 18.34
C VAL A 15 -0.68 -19.22 17.55
N VAL A 16 -0.34 -19.77 16.39
CA VAL A 16 -1.24 -20.56 15.54
C VAL A 16 -1.65 -21.86 16.23
N PHE A 17 -0.70 -22.63 16.77
CA PHE A 17 -1.02 -23.86 17.49
C PHE A 17 -1.85 -23.62 18.76
N ARG A 18 -1.70 -22.46 19.39
CA ARG A 18 -2.53 -22.07 20.54
C ARG A 18 -3.93 -21.59 20.13
N ARG A 19 -4.05 -20.72 19.12
CA ARG A 19 -5.32 -20.08 18.76
C ARG A 19 -6.18 -20.90 17.79
N LEU A 20 -5.55 -21.62 16.87
CA LEU A 20 -6.23 -22.39 15.82
C LEU A 20 -6.39 -23.86 16.20
N TYR A 21 -5.35 -24.45 16.80
CA TYR A 21 -5.35 -25.88 17.18
C TYR A 21 -5.64 -26.14 18.67
N HIS A 22 -5.95 -25.09 19.45
CA HIS A 22 -6.34 -25.16 20.87
C HIS A 22 -5.38 -25.97 21.77
N TRP A 23 -4.08 -25.99 21.45
CA TRP A 23 -3.10 -26.67 22.29
C TRP A 23 -3.01 -26.06 23.69
N SER A 24 -2.77 -26.92 24.69
CA SER A 24 -2.53 -26.48 26.06
C SER A 24 -1.26 -25.62 26.12
N ARG A 25 -1.30 -24.55 26.93
CA ARG A 25 -0.16 -23.61 27.11
C ARG A 25 1.17 -24.33 27.41
N PRO A 26 1.24 -25.34 28.29
CA PRO A 26 2.52 -26.02 28.54
C PRO A 26 2.98 -26.85 27.34
N ALA A 27 2.09 -27.49 26.58
CA ALA A 27 2.47 -28.27 25.40
C ALA A 27 3.08 -27.38 24.30
N ALA A 28 2.44 -26.24 24.00
CA ALA A 28 2.98 -25.30 23.02
C ALA A 28 4.33 -24.71 23.43
N ILE A 29 4.51 -24.37 24.73
CA ILE A 29 5.77 -23.83 25.25
C ILE A 29 6.86 -24.91 25.28
N ALA A 30 6.54 -26.15 25.64
CA ALA A 30 7.52 -27.24 25.65
C ALA A 30 8.04 -27.53 24.23
N THR A 31 7.16 -27.56 23.23
CA THR A 31 7.55 -27.85 21.85
C THR A 31 8.30 -26.69 21.19
N PHE A 32 7.77 -25.46 21.25
CA PHE A 32 8.37 -24.32 20.55
C PHE A 32 9.39 -23.54 21.39
N GLY A 33 9.39 -23.71 22.71
CA GLY A 33 10.28 -23.00 23.62
C GLY A 33 11.75 -23.39 23.44
N GLY A 34 12.03 -24.68 23.20
CA GLY A 34 13.40 -25.14 22.92
C GLY A 34 13.96 -24.55 21.63
N PHE A 35 13.17 -24.56 20.55
CA PHE A 35 13.55 -23.92 19.29
C PHE A 35 13.74 -22.42 19.44
N PHE A 36 12.84 -21.75 20.17
CA PHE A 36 12.95 -20.32 20.43
C PHE A 36 14.22 -19.96 21.22
N LEU A 37 14.62 -20.81 22.16
CA LEU A 37 15.87 -20.64 22.93
C LEU A 37 17.10 -20.69 22.02
N LEU A 38 17.18 -21.72 21.17
CA LEU A 38 18.27 -21.87 20.19
C LEU A 38 18.32 -20.66 19.23
N ASP A 39 17.17 -20.28 18.68
CA ASP A 39 17.07 -19.13 17.79
C ASP A 39 17.53 -17.83 18.48
N THR A 40 17.18 -17.65 19.75
CA THR A 40 17.59 -16.47 20.54
C THR A 40 19.10 -16.47 20.77
N THR A 41 19.71 -17.61 21.09
CA THR A 41 21.17 -17.73 21.26
C THR A 41 21.91 -17.42 19.95
N PHE A 42 21.45 -17.99 18.83
CA PHE A 42 22.02 -17.71 17.52
C PHE A 42 21.82 -16.24 17.10
N PHE A 43 20.65 -15.68 17.36
CA PHE A 43 20.36 -14.27 17.09
C PHE A 43 21.26 -13.36 17.92
N ALA A 44 21.43 -13.62 19.22
CA ALA A 44 22.31 -12.85 20.10
C ALA A 44 23.78 -12.89 19.64
N SER A 45 24.28 -14.07 19.25
CA SER A 45 25.64 -14.21 18.70
C SER A 45 25.83 -13.39 17.41
N ASN A 46 24.83 -13.36 16.53
CA ASN A 46 24.87 -12.54 15.33
C ASN A 46 24.71 -11.05 15.62
N ALA A 47 23.91 -10.68 16.63
CA ALA A 47 23.70 -9.29 17.04
C ALA A 47 24.98 -8.67 17.63
N LEU A 48 25.78 -9.45 18.35
CA LEU A 48 27.10 -9.00 18.85
C LEU A 48 28.09 -8.67 17.74
N LYS A 49 27.89 -9.17 16.52
CA LYS A 49 28.70 -8.84 15.34
C LYS A 49 28.23 -7.57 14.62
N ILE A 50 27.12 -6.96 15.03
CA ILE A 50 26.62 -5.71 14.42
C ILE A 50 27.66 -4.57 14.53
N PRO A 51 28.27 -4.29 15.70
CA PRO A 51 29.29 -3.25 15.81
C PRO A 51 30.57 -3.55 15.03
N GLN A 52 30.88 -4.83 14.83
CA GLN A 52 32.12 -5.31 14.21
C GLN A 52 32.03 -5.42 12.67
N GLY A 53 30.90 -5.04 12.06
CA GLY A 53 30.73 -5.04 10.60
C GLY A 53 29.29 -5.23 10.10
N GLY A 54 28.37 -5.69 10.96
CA GLY A 54 26.96 -5.87 10.61
C GLY A 54 26.13 -4.58 10.56
N TRP A 55 26.71 -3.41 10.88
CA TRP A 55 25.99 -2.14 10.89
C TRP A 55 25.70 -1.59 9.48
N VAL A 56 26.55 -1.90 8.48
CA VAL A 56 26.40 -1.36 7.12
C VAL A 56 25.09 -1.83 6.46
N PRO A 57 24.74 -3.12 6.43
CA PRO A 57 23.46 -3.57 5.86
C PRO A 57 22.25 -3.05 6.63
N VAL A 58 22.36 -2.89 7.95
CA VAL A 58 21.28 -2.36 8.81
C VAL A 58 21.02 -0.89 8.46
N LEU A 59 22.08 -0.08 8.37
CA LEU A 59 21.98 1.33 8.00
C LEU A 59 21.38 1.49 6.60
N LEU A 60 21.85 0.71 5.64
CA LEU A 60 21.33 0.72 4.28
C LEU A 60 19.85 0.31 4.22
N GLY A 61 19.44 -0.70 4.99
CA GLY A 61 18.04 -1.10 5.14
C GLY A 61 17.17 0.03 5.72
N ILE A 62 17.66 0.74 6.74
CA ILE A 62 16.96 1.89 7.34
C ILE A 62 16.78 3.00 6.30
N VAL A 63 17.85 3.37 5.59
CA VAL A 63 17.84 4.44 4.58
C VAL A 63 16.87 4.10 3.44
N LEU A 64 16.96 2.88 2.89
CA LEU A 64 16.05 2.45 1.82
C LEU A 64 14.60 2.39 2.29
N THR A 65 14.35 1.93 3.52
CA THR A 65 12.99 1.91 4.09
C THR A 65 12.45 3.32 4.28
N LEU A 66 13.26 4.25 4.79
CA LEU A 66 12.89 5.66 4.91
C LEU A 66 12.59 6.28 3.55
N MET A 67 13.41 6.02 2.54
CA MET A 67 13.20 6.50 1.18
C MET A 67 11.88 5.96 0.59
N MET A 68 11.66 4.64 0.65
CA MET A 68 10.46 4.00 0.13
C MET A 68 9.19 4.45 0.86
N THR A 69 9.25 4.58 2.19
CA THR A 69 8.10 5.02 2.99
C THR A 69 7.78 6.50 2.75
N THR A 70 8.80 7.35 2.60
CA THR A 70 8.64 8.75 2.22
C THR A 70 8.03 8.87 0.83
N TRP A 71 8.53 8.10 -0.14
CA TRP A 71 7.99 8.06 -1.49
C TRP A 71 6.52 7.62 -1.51
N LYS A 72 6.19 6.54 -0.78
CA LYS A 72 4.82 6.02 -0.67
C LYS A 72 3.89 7.09 -0.08
N LYS A 73 4.30 7.76 1.00
CA LYS A 73 3.52 8.84 1.62
C LYS A 73 3.31 10.02 0.65
N GLY A 74 4.37 10.43 -0.05
CA GLY A 74 4.29 11.50 -1.05
C GLY A 74 3.31 11.16 -2.18
N ARG A 75 3.39 9.96 -2.74
CA ARG A 75 2.45 9.47 -3.76
C ARG A 75 1.02 9.43 -3.26
N GLN A 76 0.78 8.99 -2.03
CA GLN A 76 -0.55 9.01 -1.42
C GLN A 76 -1.08 10.43 -1.26
N LEU A 77 -0.23 11.38 -0.84
CA LEU A 77 -0.63 12.78 -0.69
C LEU A 77 -1.03 13.41 -2.03
N ILE A 78 -0.26 13.15 -3.09
CA ILE A 78 -0.57 13.62 -4.45
C ILE A 78 -1.90 13.02 -4.92
N MET A 79 -2.09 11.72 -4.72
CA MET A 79 -3.34 11.05 -5.11
C MET A 79 -4.55 11.58 -4.32
N ASN A 80 -4.38 11.91 -3.05
CA ASN A 80 -5.44 12.50 -2.24
C ASN A 80 -5.78 13.93 -2.68
N ARG A 81 -4.78 14.75 -3.03
CA ARG A 81 -5.01 16.08 -3.62
C ARG A 81 -5.75 15.98 -4.96
N GLN A 82 -5.32 15.08 -5.84
CA GLN A 82 -6.02 14.82 -7.10
C GLN A 82 -7.48 14.42 -6.86
N LYS A 83 -7.77 13.59 -5.87
CA LYS A 83 -9.15 13.23 -5.49
C LYS A 83 -9.97 14.43 -4.99
N GLN A 84 -9.35 15.35 -4.24
CA GLN A 84 -10.03 16.57 -3.76
C GLN A 84 -10.36 17.54 -4.90
N ASP A 85 -9.46 17.65 -5.88
CA ASP A 85 -9.70 18.45 -7.09
C ASP A 85 -10.65 17.78 -8.10
N SER A 86 -10.93 16.49 -7.91
CA SER A 86 -11.80 15.71 -8.80
C SER A 86 -13.26 15.85 -8.42
N MET A 87 -14.11 16.16 -9.41
CA MET A 87 -15.56 16.19 -9.23
C MET A 87 -16.12 14.76 -9.21
N PRO A 88 -17.05 14.41 -8.30
CA PRO A 88 -17.76 13.14 -8.35
C PRO A 88 -18.51 12.96 -9.67
N MET A 89 -18.46 11.78 -10.27
CA MET A 89 -19.11 11.52 -11.56
C MET A 89 -20.63 11.77 -11.51
N ASN A 90 -21.28 11.34 -10.43
CA ASN A 90 -22.72 11.50 -10.25
C ASN A 90 -23.17 12.96 -10.21
N SER A 91 -22.41 13.83 -9.57
CA SER A 91 -22.74 15.26 -9.51
C SER A 91 -22.49 15.98 -10.84
N PHE A 92 -21.50 15.52 -11.60
CA PHE A 92 -21.23 16.01 -12.94
C PHE A 92 -22.32 15.61 -13.94
N LEU A 93 -22.74 14.34 -13.94
CA LEU A 93 -23.84 13.85 -14.80
C LEU A 93 -25.17 14.57 -14.52
N ALA A 94 -25.45 14.92 -13.26
CA ALA A 94 -26.64 15.68 -12.90
C ALA A 94 -26.63 17.13 -13.44
N ARG A 95 -25.45 17.74 -13.61
CA ARG A 95 -25.28 19.13 -14.09
C ARG A 95 -25.17 19.25 -15.61
N LEU A 96 -24.67 18.20 -16.26
CA LEU A 96 -24.55 18.08 -17.72
C LEU A 96 -25.82 18.47 -18.51
N PRO A 97 -27.03 17.96 -18.19
CA PRO A 97 -28.24 18.29 -18.95
C PRO A 97 -28.72 19.74 -18.76
N GLN A 98 -28.28 20.43 -17.70
CA GLN A 98 -28.63 21.83 -17.45
C GLN A 98 -27.69 22.81 -18.16
N SER A 99 -26.48 22.37 -18.51
CA SER A 99 -25.51 23.18 -19.24
C SER A 99 -25.71 23.09 -20.75
N ARG A 100 -25.78 24.23 -21.44
CA ARG A 100 -25.93 24.35 -22.90
C ARG A 100 -24.62 24.00 -23.63
N ILE A 101 -24.15 22.76 -23.47
CA ILE A 101 -22.90 22.28 -24.09
C ILE A 101 -23.19 21.86 -25.53
N ILE A 102 -22.34 22.30 -26.46
CA ILE A 102 -22.44 21.97 -27.88
C ILE A 102 -21.96 20.53 -28.06
N ARG A 103 -22.77 19.68 -28.71
CA ARG A 103 -22.35 18.32 -29.09
C ARG A 103 -21.83 18.30 -30.53
N VAL A 104 -20.70 17.65 -30.73
CA VAL A 104 -20.06 17.50 -32.04
C VAL A 104 -20.08 16.02 -32.44
N PRO A 105 -20.34 15.69 -33.71
CA PRO A 105 -20.35 14.31 -34.19
C PRO A 105 -18.99 13.63 -33.98
N GLY A 106 -19.00 12.44 -33.37
CA GLY A 106 -17.81 11.63 -33.11
C GLY A 106 -17.88 10.86 -31.79
N THR A 107 -16.86 10.02 -31.54
CA THR A 107 -16.70 9.27 -30.28
C THR A 107 -15.41 9.68 -29.60
N ALA A 108 -15.46 10.04 -28.32
CA ALA A 108 -14.28 10.34 -27.53
C ALA A 108 -14.18 9.40 -26.33
N VAL A 109 -13.04 8.73 -26.17
CA VAL A 109 -12.78 7.81 -25.07
C VAL A 109 -11.82 8.48 -24.08
N TYR A 110 -12.27 8.67 -22.85
CA TYR A 110 -11.45 9.23 -21.77
C TYR A 110 -11.09 8.14 -20.76
N MET A 111 -9.80 7.86 -20.61
CA MET A 111 -9.32 6.86 -19.65
C MET A 111 -9.38 7.40 -18.23
N THR A 112 -9.93 6.61 -17.30
CA THR A 112 -9.93 6.90 -15.86
C THR A 112 -9.42 5.68 -15.07
N GLY A 113 -8.61 5.93 -14.05
CA GLY A 113 -8.16 4.90 -13.11
C GLY A 113 -9.16 4.64 -11.97
N ASN A 114 -10.18 5.48 -11.83
CA ASN A 114 -11.24 5.32 -10.84
C ASN A 114 -12.61 5.68 -11.45
N PRO A 115 -13.59 4.77 -11.46
CA PRO A 115 -14.90 5.02 -12.07
C PRO A 115 -15.76 6.07 -11.31
N ASP A 116 -15.47 6.33 -10.03
CA ASP A 116 -16.30 7.22 -9.21
C ASP A 116 -16.07 8.73 -9.49
N PHE A 117 -14.97 9.06 -10.17
CA PHE A 117 -14.53 10.44 -10.41
C PHE A 117 -14.49 10.77 -11.90
N VAL A 118 -14.82 12.02 -12.25
CA VAL A 118 -14.73 12.49 -13.63
C VAL A 118 -13.26 12.55 -14.07
N PRO A 119 -12.89 11.97 -15.23
CA PRO A 119 -11.53 12.07 -15.74
C PRO A 119 -11.14 13.53 -15.98
N ALA A 120 -9.97 13.94 -15.48
CA ALA A 120 -9.47 15.31 -15.59
C ALA A 120 -9.39 15.80 -17.06
N CYS A 121 -9.11 14.90 -18.00
CA CYS A 121 -9.06 15.21 -19.43
C CYS A 121 -10.43 15.64 -20.00
N LEU A 122 -11.53 15.06 -19.51
CA LEU A 122 -12.88 15.45 -19.91
C LEU A 122 -13.24 16.84 -19.37
N LEU A 123 -12.91 17.12 -18.10
CA LEU A 123 -13.10 18.44 -17.51
C LEU A 123 -12.26 19.51 -18.23
N HIS A 124 -11.02 19.20 -18.58
CA HIS A 124 -10.15 20.12 -19.31
C HIS A 124 -10.68 20.39 -20.73
N ASN A 125 -11.17 19.37 -21.43
CA ASN A 125 -11.80 19.53 -22.74
C ASN A 125 -13.02 20.44 -22.65
N LEU A 126 -13.90 20.23 -21.66
CA LEU A 126 -15.07 21.07 -21.46
C LEU A 126 -14.71 22.52 -21.07
N LYS A 127 -13.65 22.72 -20.28
CA LYS A 127 -13.19 24.05 -19.89
C LYS A 127 -12.70 24.87 -21.08
N HIS A 128 -11.90 24.27 -21.96
CA HIS A 128 -11.25 24.98 -23.07
C HIS A 128 -12.08 24.95 -24.35
N ASN A 129 -12.63 23.80 -24.72
CA ASN A 129 -13.32 23.60 -25.99
C ASN A 129 -14.84 23.76 -25.87
N LYS A 130 -15.40 23.67 -24.66
CA LYS A 130 -16.86 23.78 -24.40
C LYS A 130 -17.71 22.85 -25.27
N VAL A 131 -17.14 21.74 -25.70
CA VAL A 131 -17.74 20.77 -26.62
C VAL A 131 -17.75 19.39 -25.96
N LEU A 132 -18.79 18.61 -26.23
CA LEU A 132 -18.83 17.18 -25.93
C LEU A 132 -18.99 16.39 -27.23
N HIS A 133 -18.44 15.18 -27.31
CA HIS A 133 -18.74 14.28 -28.44
C HIS A 133 -20.08 13.58 -28.20
N ASP A 134 -20.74 13.09 -29.26
CA ASP A 134 -22.02 12.39 -29.14
C ASP A 134 -21.93 11.10 -28.32
N HIS A 135 -20.81 10.39 -28.47
CA HIS A 135 -20.49 9.18 -27.71
C HIS A 135 -19.25 9.44 -26.83
N VAL A 136 -19.45 9.39 -25.50
CA VAL A 136 -18.43 9.60 -24.45
C VAL A 136 -18.64 8.61 -23.32
#